data_AF-A0A2K3KBE7-F1
#
_entry.id   AF-A0A2K3KBE7-F1
#
_cell.length_a   1.000
_cell.length_b   1.000
_cell.length_c   1.000
_cell.angle_alpha   90.00
_cell.angle_beta   90.00
_cell.angle_gamma   90.00
#
_symmetry.space_group_name_H-M   'P 1'
#
loop_
_entity.id
_entity.type
_entity.pdbx_description
1 polymer ?
#
loop_
_entity_poly.entity_id
_entity_poly.type
_entity_poly.pdbx_seq_one_letter_code
_entity_poly.pdbx_strand_id
1 'polypeptide(L)' 'MTEEVMKMISLEVVRERLLDHVHQEIPYDIEHRLVDWKELRDGSIRIEQHFVTNKLGQRKILIGKNGSKIG' A
#
# COMPACT_ATOMS: atom_id res chain seq x y z
N MET A 1 -20.43 9.11 2.74
CA MET A 1 -19.01 9.07 2.31
C MET A 1 -19.01 8.72 0.83
N THR A 2 -18.28 9.46 -0.01
CA THR A 2 -18.19 9.16 -1.44
C THR A 2 -17.18 8.04 -1.69
N GLU A 3 -17.31 7.32 -2.80
CA GLU A 3 -16.39 6.24 -3.19
C GLU A 3 -14.93 6.72 -3.26
N GLU A 4 -14.72 7.94 -3.75
CA GLU A 4 -13.40 8.58 -3.82
C GLU A 4 -12.75 8.75 -2.44
N VAL A 5 -13.54 9.12 -1.43
CA VAL A 5 -13.05 9.25 -0.04
C VAL A 5 -12.64 7.89 0.51
N MET A 6 -13.39 6.81 0.19
CA MET A 6 -13.03 5.46 0.62
C MET A 6 -11.73 4.97 -0.04
N LYS A 7 -11.52 5.29 -1.32
CA LYS A 7 -10.28 4.99 -2.03
C LYS A 7 -9.09 5.73 -1.42
N MET A 8 -9.23 7.01 -1.14
CA MET A 8 -8.20 7.82 -0.49
C MET A 8 -7.87 7.29 0.91
N ILE A 9 -8.88 6.99 1.73
CA ILE A 9 -8.68 6.39 3.06
C ILE A 9 -7.96 5.05 2.93
N SER A 10 -8.34 4.20 1.96
CA SER A 10 -7.69 2.91 1.77
C SER A 10 -6.20 3.04 1.46
N LEU A 11 -5.78 4.07 0.71
CA LEU A 11 -4.37 4.34 0.43
C LEU A 11 -3.65 4.77 1.71
N GLU A 12 -4.25 5.67 2.47
CA GLU A 12 -3.63 6.19 3.70
C GLU A 12 -3.48 5.12 4.79
N VAL A 13 -4.46 4.22 4.94
CA VAL A 13 -4.37 3.08 5.88
C VAL A 13 -3.16 2.20 5.59
N VAL A 14 -2.90 1.90 4.30
CA VAL A 14 -1.75 1.09 3.91
C VAL A 14 -0.43 1.85 4.09
N ARG A 15 -0.41 3.17 3.83
CA ARG A 15 0.76 4.02 4.10
C ARG A 15 1.10 4.10 5.57
N GLU A 16 0.12 4.33 6.44
CA GLU A 16 0.30 4.36 7.89
C GLU A 16 0.91 3.05 8.37
N ARG A 17 0.35 1.91 7.92
CA ARG A 17 0.87 0.60 8.30
C ARG A 17 2.31 0.38 7.84
N LEU A 18 2.66 0.88 6.65
CA LEU A 18 4.02 0.81 6.16
C LEU A 18 4.98 1.68 6.98
N LEU A 19 4.54 2.90 7.36
CA LEU A 19 5.30 3.86 8.17
C LEU A 19 5.69 3.32 9.54
N ASP A 20 4.89 2.45 10.16
CA ASP A 20 5.25 1.75 11.39
C ASP A 20 6.50 0.87 11.24
N HIS A 21 6.72 0.34 10.03
CA HIS A 21 7.75 -0.66 9.77
C HIS A 21 8.99 -0.09 9.10
N VAL A 22 8.86 1.02 8.37
CA VAL A 22 10.01 1.84 7.97
C VAL A 22 10.34 2.78 9.14
N HIS A 23 11.56 3.32 9.24
CA HIS A 23 11.93 4.21 10.35
C HIS A 23 11.25 5.59 10.21
N GLN A 24 9.91 5.62 10.11
CA GLN A 24 9.06 6.78 9.84
C GLN A 24 9.31 7.51 8.52
N GLU A 25 10.03 6.91 7.58
CA GLU A 25 10.21 7.46 6.23
C GLU A 25 9.93 6.39 5.17
N ILE A 26 8.88 6.62 4.37
CA ILE A 26 8.73 5.92 3.08
C ILE A 26 9.82 6.46 2.16
N PRO A 27 10.64 5.59 1.52
CA PRO A 27 11.66 6.05 0.63
C PRO A 27 11.14 7.02 -0.45
N TYR A 28 11.87 8.10 -0.69
CA TYR A 28 11.63 9.04 -1.79
C TYR A 28 11.54 8.30 -3.13
N ASP A 29 10.70 8.73 -4.07
CA ASP A 29 10.47 8.08 -5.39
C ASP A 29 9.65 6.76 -5.38
N ILE A 30 8.89 6.47 -4.33
CA ILE A 30 7.90 5.39 -4.37
C ILE A 30 6.54 5.94 -4.81
N GLU A 31 6.00 5.35 -5.88
CA GLU A 31 4.63 5.58 -6.30
C GLU A 31 3.71 4.59 -5.60
N HIS A 32 2.67 5.08 -4.91
CA HIS A 32 1.62 4.26 -4.34
C HIS A 32 0.31 4.56 -5.05
N ARG A 33 -0.24 3.56 -5.74
CA ARG A 33 -1.47 3.72 -6.52
C ARG A 33 -2.47 2.60 -6.26
N LEU A 34 -3.75 2.97 -6.32
CA LEU A 34 -4.86 2.03 -6.41
C LEU A 34 -4.92 1.50 -7.85
N VAL A 35 -4.84 0.18 -7.99
CA VAL A 35 -4.87 -0.51 -9.29
C VAL A 35 -6.25 -1.06 -9.59
N ASP A 36 -6.95 -1.54 -8.55
CA ASP A 36 -8.25 -2.18 -8.72
C ASP A 36 -9.12 -2.00 -7.48
N TRP A 37 -10.42 -1.85 -7.71
CA TRP A 37 -11.44 -1.76 -6.68
C TRP A 37 -12.64 -2.58 -7.14
N LYS A 38 -12.87 -3.74 -6.51
CA LYS A 38 -13.91 -4.68 -6.92
C LYS A 38 -14.82 -5.04 -5.76
N GLU A 39 -16.10 -4.83 -5.96
CA GLU A 39 -17.14 -5.42 -5.12
C GLU A 39 -17.34 -6.88 -5.54
N LEU A 40 -17.21 -7.78 -4.58
CA LEU A 40 -17.39 -9.21 -4.77
C LEU A 40 -18.84 -9.60 -4.50
N ARG A 41 -19.23 -10.79 -4.97
CA ARG A 41 -20.62 -11.26 -4.91
C ARG A 41 -21.16 -11.45 -3.49
N ASP A 42 -20.26 -11.62 -2.52
CA ASP A 42 -20.58 -11.74 -1.09
C ASP A 42 -20.70 -10.37 -0.39
N GLY A 43 -20.56 -9.28 -1.14
CA GLY A 43 -20.58 -7.91 -0.61
C GLY A 43 -19.24 -7.44 -0.03
N SER A 44 -18.19 -8.26 -0.10
CA SER A 44 -16.84 -7.84 0.30
C SER A 44 -16.20 -6.95 -0.78
N ILE A 45 -15.22 -6.13 -0.38
CA ILE A 45 -14.48 -5.26 -1.29
C ILE A 45 -13.03 -5.75 -1.39
N ARG A 46 -12.60 -6.07 -2.61
CA ARG A 46 -11.20 -6.33 -2.92
C ARG A 46 -10.56 -5.04 -3.41
N ILE A 47 -9.56 -4.57 -2.68
CA ILE A 47 -8.77 -3.38 -2.98
C ILE A 47 -7.37 -3.85 -3.38
N GLU A 48 -6.94 -3.53 -4.60
CA GLU A 48 -5.59 -3.83 -5.06
C GLU A 48 -4.78 -2.53 -5.15
N GLN A 49 -3.66 -2.48 -4.42
CA GLN A 49 -2.77 -1.33 -4.38
C GLN A 49 -1.35 -1.75 -4.65
N HIS A 50 -0.61 -0.96 -5.42
CA HIS A 50 0.78 -1.25 -5.77
C HIS A 50 1.71 -0.17 -5.24
N PHE A 51 2.85 -0.59 -4.68
CA PHE A 51 4.01 0.26 -4.45
C PHE A 51 5.03 -0.01 -5.55
N VAL A 52 5.34 1.02 -6.35
CA VAL A 52 6.24 0.93 -7.50
C VAL A 52 7.48 1.78 -7.22
N THR A 53 8.64 1.19 -7.45
CA THR A 53 9.93 1.86 -7.34
C THR A 53 10.91 1.28 -8.36
N ASN A 54 11.77 2.15 -8.88
CA ASN A 54 12.88 1.77 -9.76
C ASN A 54 14.13 1.33 -8.96
N LYS A 55 14.15 1.53 -7.64
CA LYS A 55 15.31 1.27 -6.79
C LYS A 55 15.16 -0.05 -6.02
N LEU A 56 16.03 -1.02 -6.31
CA LEU A 56 16.08 -2.33 -5.64
C LEU A 56 16.24 -2.23 -4.11
N GLY A 57 17.00 -1.22 -3.63
CA GLY A 57 17.18 -0.98 -2.19
C GLY A 57 15.87 -0.64 -1.49
N GLN A 58 15.02 0.18 -2.13
CA GLN A 58 13.72 0.56 -1.59
C GLN A 58 12.76 -0.62 -1.54
N ARG A 59 12.76 -1.45 -2.59
CA ARG A 59 12.00 -2.71 -2.58
C ARG A 59 12.36 -3.60 -1.39
N LYS A 60 13.63 -3.72 -1.04
CA LYS A 60 14.05 -4.49 0.16
C LYS A 60 13.55 -3.87 1.47
N ILE A 61 13.56 -2.54 1.57
CA ILE A 61 13.06 -1.82 2.76
C ILE A 61 11.55 -2.04 2.94
N LEU A 62 10.79 -2.01 1.85
CA LEU A 62 9.34 -2.23 1.82
C LEU A 62 8.97 -3.66 2.18
N ILE A 63 9.62 -4.65 1.57
CA ILE A 63 9.34 -6.08 1.81
C ILE A 63 9.78 -6.50 3.22
N GLY A 64 10.86 -5.91 3.73
CA GLY A 64 11.49 -6.33 4.97
C GLY A 64 12.23 -7.67 4.85
N LYS A 65 12.76 -8.16 5.96
CA LYS A 65 13.47 -9.43 5.99
C LYS A 65 12.47 -10.57 5.79
N ASN A 66 12.66 -11.38 4.75
CA ASN A 66 11.77 -12.50 4.41
C ASN A 66 10.28 -12.12 4.25
N GLY A 67 9.96 -10.88 3.85
CA GLY A 67 8.57 -10.45 3.71
C GLY A 67 7.89 -9.99 4.99
N SER A 68 8.63 -9.83 6.10
CA SER A 68 8.08 -9.51 7.43
C SER A 68 7.30 -8.19 7.54
N LYS A 69 7.29 -7.36 6.50
CA LYS A 69 6.60 -6.06 6.50
C LYS A 69 5.36 -6.00 5.61
N ILE A 70 5.14 -7.03 4.78
CA ILE A 70 4.03 -7.09 3.82
C ILE A 70 3.10 -8.29 4.02
N GLY A 71 3.48 -9.22 4.92
CA GLY A 71 2.74 -10.44 5.23
C GLY A 71 2.10 -10.41 6.60
#